data_AF-A0A2E2C0E5-F1
#
_entry.id   AF-A0A2E2C0E5-F1
#
_cell.length_a   1.000
_cell.length_b   1.000
_cell.length_c   1.000
_cell.angle_alpha   90.00
_cell.angle_beta   90.00
_cell.angle_gamma   90.00
#
_symmetry.space_group_name_H-M   'P 1'
#
loop_
_entity.id
_entity.type
_entity.pdbx_description
1 polymer ?
#
loop_
_entity_poly.entity_id
_entity_poly.type
_entity_poly.pdbx_seq_one_letter_code
_entity_poly.pdbx_strand_id
1 'polypeptide(L)'
;MTTDRFQRQSDLIPAERLSQLTATVIGVGAIGRQVALQLAAIGTPRIQLIDFDIVELTNITTQGYQVHDLGRTKVEATAKAIQELDDSIQVTTHNDRYRATIPIGEAVFCCVDSISARSAIWRSVSKKCEFWTDGRMLGEIIRVLAVSSTNDFGRYSETLFSQAEAQTGSCTSRSTIYAASIAAGIMIHQFTRWLRGIPVDFDSTFNLLAGEVTVK
;
A
#
# COMPACT_ATOMS: atom_id res chain seq x y z
N MET A 1 -3.51 8.46 33.75
CA MET A 1 -4.10 8.75 32.43
C MET A 1 -3.20 8.09 31.41
N THR A 2 -3.69 7.11 30.67
CA THR A 2 -2.97 6.54 29.53
C THR A 2 -2.88 7.65 28.48
N THR A 3 -1.68 8.10 28.14
CA THR A 3 -1.49 9.11 27.09
C THR A 3 -1.95 8.52 25.77
N ASP A 4 -2.98 9.10 25.15
CA ASP A 4 -3.39 8.75 23.79
C ASP A 4 -2.34 9.30 22.80
N ARG A 5 -1.52 8.39 22.25
CA ARG A 5 -0.46 8.71 21.29
C ARG A 5 -0.96 9.19 19.94
N PHE A 6 -2.25 9.02 19.62
CA PHE A 6 -2.85 9.44 18.35
C PHE A 6 -3.61 10.77 18.44
N GLN A 7 -3.58 11.45 19.59
CA GLN A 7 -4.33 12.69 19.81
C GLN A 7 -4.09 13.76 18.73
N ARG A 8 -2.85 13.92 18.25
CA ARG A 8 -2.47 14.96 17.27
C ARG A 8 -3.04 14.76 15.85
N GLN A 9 -3.56 13.57 15.56
CA GLN A 9 -4.13 13.23 14.25
C GLN A 9 -5.62 12.88 14.32
N SER A 10 -6.22 12.90 15.51
CA SER A 10 -7.61 12.49 15.76
C SER A 10 -8.65 13.23 14.92
N ASP A 11 -8.42 14.51 14.60
CA ASP A 11 -9.29 15.31 13.72
C ASP A 11 -9.29 14.84 12.25
N LEU A 12 -8.23 14.15 11.83
CA LEU A 12 -8.05 13.69 10.45
C LEU A 12 -8.25 12.18 10.29
N ILE A 13 -8.10 11.42 11.39
CA ILE A 13 -8.17 9.97 11.41
C ILE A 13 -9.33 9.53 12.33
N PRO A 14 -10.50 9.17 11.77
CA PRO A 14 -11.65 8.77 12.58
C PRO A 14 -11.42 7.39 13.21
N ALA A 15 -10.97 7.36 14.47
CA ALA A 15 -10.59 6.15 15.18
C ALA A 15 -11.70 5.10 15.24
N GLU A 16 -12.96 5.53 15.44
CA GLU A 16 -14.13 4.64 15.49
C GLU A 16 -14.27 3.85 14.19
N ARG A 17 -14.25 4.54 13.04
CA ARG A 17 -14.33 3.88 11.74
C ARG A 17 -13.09 3.03 11.46
N LEU A 18 -11.90 3.54 11.77
CA LEU A 18 -10.65 2.82 11.57
C LEU A 18 -10.61 1.50 12.36
N SER A 19 -11.19 1.49 13.57
CA SER A 19 -11.22 0.32 14.46
C SER A 19 -12.03 -0.86 13.92
N GLN A 20 -12.96 -0.59 13.00
CA GLN A 20 -13.84 -1.60 12.42
C GLN A 20 -13.21 -2.31 11.22
N LEU A 21 -12.05 -1.85 10.75
CA LEU A 21 -11.46 -2.30 9.49
C LEU A 21 -10.22 -3.18 9.72
N THR A 22 -9.86 -3.91 8.68
CA THR A 22 -8.56 -4.54 8.50
C THR A 22 -7.96 -4.00 7.21
N ALA A 23 -6.72 -3.48 7.29
CA ALA A 23 -5.98 -3.02 6.13
C ALA A 23 -5.08 -4.14 5.60
N THR A 24 -5.32 -4.58 4.35
CA THR A 24 -4.49 -5.59 3.67
C THR A 24 -3.50 -4.91 2.73
N VAL A 25 -2.21 -5.12 2.96
CA VAL A 25 -1.11 -4.68 2.09
C VAL A 25 -0.59 -5.88 1.30
N ILE A 26 -0.72 -5.82 -0.03
CA ILE A 26 -0.27 -6.88 -0.95
C ILE A 26 0.97 -6.42 -1.71
N GLY A 27 2.08 -7.08 -1.44
CA GLY A 27 3.42 -6.61 -1.78
C GLY A 27 3.93 -5.66 -0.70
N VAL A 28 5.01 -6.03 -0.02
CA VAL A 28 5.69 -5.28 1.04
C VAL A 28 7.10 -4.89 0.58
N GLY A 29 7.22 -4.54 -0.70
CA GLY A 29 8.43 -3.97 -1.30
C GLY A 29 8.58 -2.47 -1.00
N ALA A 30 9.15 -1.73 -1.96
CA ALA A 30 9.44 -0.30 -1.81
C ALA A 30 8.24 0.54 -1.36
N ILE A 31 7.10 0.47 -2.05
CA ILE A 31 5.88 1.21 -1.67
C ILE A 31 5.20 0.54 -0.47
N GLY A 32 5.01 -0.77 -0.53
CA GLY A 32 4.18 -1.51 0.41
C GLY A 32 4.68 -1.47 1.85
N ARG A 33 6.00 -1.53 2.06
CA ARG A 33 6.56 -1.35 3.41
C ARG A 33 6.25 0.02 3.97
N GLN A 34 6.35 1.07 3.18
CA GLN A 34 6.05 2.45 3.62
C GLN A 34 4.56 2.62 3.90
N VAL A 35 3.68 2.02 3.09
CA VAL A 35 2.23 1.96 3.36
C VAL A 35 1.97 1.29 4.70
N ALA A 36 2.56 0.13 4.96
CA ALA A 36 2.36 -0.64 6.19
C ALA A 36 2.80 0.14 7.45
N LEU A 37 3.95 0.81 7.39
CA LEU A 37 4.43 1.64 8.50
C LEU A 37 3.57 2.89 8.71
N GLN A 38 3.09 3.51 7.64
CA GLN A 38 2.19 4.66 7.77
C GLN A 38 0.81 4.26 8.29
N LEU A 39 0.27 3.10 7.88
CA LEU A 39 -0.96 2.52 8.46
C LEU A 39 -0.82 2.34 9.98
N ALA A 40 0.34 1.83 10.42
CA ALA A 40 0.62 1.69 11.84
C ALA A 40 0.73 3.04 12.54
N ALA A 41 1.43 4.01 11.95
CA ALA A 41 1.58 5.35 12.51
C ALA A 41 0.26 6.12 12.63
N ILE A 42 -0.71 5.90 11.73
CA ILE A 42 -2.06 6.48 11.85
C ILE A 42 -2.97 5.71 12.81
N GLY A 43 -2.49 4.63 13.44
CA GLY A 43 -3.24 3.87 14.44
C GLY A 43 -4.19 2.82 13.87
N THR A 44 -3.88 2.25 12.70
CA THR A 44 -4.67 1.13 12.14
C THR A 44 -4.49 -0.11 13.02
N PRO A 45 -5.54 -0.64 13.67
CA PRO A 45 -5.35 -1.67 14.70
C PRO A 45 -5.15 -3.07 14.13
N ARG A 46 -5.53 -3.30 12.86
CA ARG A 46 -5.42 -4.61 12.20
C ARG A 46 -4.81 -4.43 10.82
N ILE A 47 -3.58 -4.94 10.65
CA ILE A 47 -2.82 -4.86 9.41
C ILE A 47 -2.50 -6.28 8.95
N GLN A 48 -2.84 -6.60 7.70
CA GLN A 48 -2.47 -7.85 7.05
C GLN A 48 -1.39 -7.59 6.01
N LEU A 49 -0.32 -8.37 6.04
CA LEU A 49 0.82 -8.27 5.13
C LEU A 49 0.92 -9.53 4.27
N ILE A 50 1.02 -9.37 2.95
CA ILE A 50 1.16 -10.48 2.01
C ILE A 50 2.34 -10.20 1.08
N ASP A 51 3.42 -10.96 1.23
CA ASP A 51 4.60 -10.92 0.37
C ASP A 51 5.37 -12.24 0.52
N PHE A 52 6.06 -12.69 -0.52
CA PHE A 52 6.80 -13.96 -0.53
C PHE A 52 8.32 -13.78 -0.55
N ASP A 53 8.79 -12.54 -0.65
CA ASP A 53 10.21 -12.22 -0.76
C ASP A 53 10.90 -12.22 0.60
N ILE A 54 12.21 -12.36 0.53
CA ILE A 54 13.16 -12.21 1.63
C ILE A 54 13.82 -10.84 1.52
N VAL A 55 14.25 -10.29 2.66
CA VAL A 55 15.02 -9.05 2.71
C VAL A 55 16.44 -9.27 2.17
N GLU A 56 16.77 -8.54 1.10
CA GLU A 56 18.09 -8.51 0.48
C GLU A 56 18.84 -7.20 0.76
N LEU A 57 20.15 -7.19 0.53
CA LEU A 57 21.03 -6.02 0.78
C LEU A 57 20.56 -4.75 0.06
N THR A 58 20.09 -4.88 -1.19
CA THR A 58 19.58 -3.75 -1.98
C THR A 58 18.32 -3.14 -1.37
N ASN A 59 17.56 -3.91 -0.57
CA ASN A 59 16.30 -3.45 0.03
C ASN A 59 16.55 -2.54 1.23
N ILE A 60 17.75 -2.56 1.83
CA ILE A 60 18.11 -1.66 2.93
C ILE A 60 18.01 -0.21 2.50
N THR A 61 18.58 0.14 1.34
CA THR A 61 18.62 1.52 0.85
C THR A 61 17.40 1.90 0.01
N THR A 62 16.75 0.93 -0.64
CA THR A 62 15.62 1.19 -1.55
C THR A 62 14.25 1.04 -0.90
N GLN A 63 14.14 0.27 0.19
CA GLN A 63 12.87 -0.04 0.87
C GLN A 63 12.90 0.31 2.36
N GLY A 64 14.08 0.54 2.93
CA GLY A 64 14.27 0.97 4.32
C GLY A 64 14.29 -0.16 5.34
N TYR A 65 14.51 -1.40 4.91
CA TYR A 65 14.82 -2.50 5.83
C TYR A 65 16.13 -2.25 6.57
N GLN A 66 16.29 -2.83 7.75
CA GLN A 66 17.51 -2.67 8.54
C GLN A 66 18.49 -3.81 8.28
N VAL A 67 19.77 -3.60 8.61
CA VAL A 67 20.83 -4.61 8.45
C VAL A 67 20.48 -5.91 9.18
N HIS A 68 19.81 -5.82 10.33
CA HIS A 68 19.42 -6.99 11.12
C HIS A 68 18.24 -7.78 10.52
N ASP A 69 17.57 -7.23 9.50
CA ASP A 69 16.46 -7.88 8.80
C ASP A 69 16.94 -8.80 7.66
N LEU A 70 18.22 -8.72 7.27
CA LEU A 70 18.77 -9.52 6.16
C LEU A 70 18.48 -11.02 6.35
N GLY A 71 17.95 -11.64 5.30
CA GLY A 71 17.59 -13.06 5.32
C GLY A 71 16.26 -13.39 5.99
N ARG A 72 15.58 -12.42 6.63
CA ARG A 72 14.21 -12.58 7.11
C ARG A 72 13.21 -12.39 5.99
N THR A 73 12.01 -12.95 6.15
CA THR A 73 10.92 -12.67 5.22
C THR A 73 10.52 -11.19 5.33
N LYS A 74 10.14 -10.57 4.21
CA LYS A 74 9.73 -9.17 4.21
C LYS A 74 8.52 -8.91 5.11
N VAL A 75 7.59 -9.86 5.18
CA VAL A 75 6.41 -9.77 6.05
C VAL A 75 6.77 -9.82 7.52
N GLU A 76 7.70 -10.67 7.96
CA GLU A 76 8.13 -10.73 9.37
C GLU A 76 8.92 -9.49 9.78
N ALA A 77 9.87 -9.04 8.95
CA ALA A 77 10.65 -7.83 9.22
C ALA A 77 9.75 -6.59 9.31
N THR A 78 8.75 -6.49 8.44
CA THR A 78 7.79 -5.37 8.46
C THR A 78 6.84 -5.48 9.65
N ALA A 79 6.36 -6.67 10.00
CA ALA A 79 5.52 -6.88 11.19
C ALA A 79 6.25 -6.48 12.47
N LYS A 80 7.53 -6.83 12.60
CA LYS A 80 8.37 -6.40 13.73
C LYS A 80 8.48 -4.87 13.79
N ALA A 81 8.73 -4.21 12.66
CA ALA A 81 8.81 -2.75 12.61
C ALA A 81 7.48 -2.06 12.97
N ILE A 82 6.34 -2.66 12.61
CA ILE A 82 5.01 -2.19 13.05
C ILE A 82 4.87 -2.33 14.57
N GLN A 83 5.24 -3.48 15.14
CA GLN A 83 5.15 -3.72 16.58
C GLN A 83 6.10 -2.83 17.41
N GLU A 84 7.22 -2.42 16.82
CA GLU A 84 8.12 -1.42 17.42
C GLU A 84 7.50 -0.01 17.45
N LEU A 85 6.59 0.31 16.53
CA LEU A 85 5.82 1.57 16.53
C LEU A 85 4.67 1.50 17.55
N ASP A 86 3.91 0.42 17.53
CA ASP A 86 2.80 0.18 18.45
C ASP A 86 2.52 -1.33 18.58
N ASP A 87 2.78 -1.86 19.77
CA ASP A 87 2.63 -3.28 20.12
C ASP A 87 1.15 -3.71 20.28
N SER A 88 0.22 -2.77 20.31
CA SER A 88 -1.23 -3.05 20.33
C SER A 88 -1.79 -3.39 18.94
N ILE A 89 -1.03 -3.14 17.87
CA ILE A 89 -1.47 -3.42 16.50
C ILE A 89 -1.38 -4.92 16.20
N GLN A 90 -2.50 -5.51 15.82
CA GLN A 90 -2.56 -6.88 15.34
C GLN A 90 -2.02 -6.96 13.91
N VAL A 91 -0.89 -7.63 13.74
CA VAL A 91 -0.31 -7.90 12.42
C VAL A 91 -0.51 -9.36 12.03
N THR A 92 -1.16 -9.61 10.88
CA THR A 92 -1.27 -10.94 10.28
C THR A 92 -0.35 -11.02 9.06
N THR A 93 0.57 -11.99 9.04
CA THR A 93 1.52 -12.15 7.93
C THR A 93 1.19 -13.38 7.10
N HIS A 94 1.30 -13.25 5.78
CA HIS A 94 1.25 -14.35 4.83
C HIS A 94 2.52 -14.31 3.99
N ASN A 95 3.46 -15.21 4.28
CA ASN A 95 4.69 -15.37 3.50
C ASN A 95 4.42 -16.20 2.22
N ASP A 96 3.61 -15.67 1.31
CA ASP A 96 3.25 -16.30 0.04
C ASP A 96 2.81 -15.22 -0.96
N ARG A 97 2.74 -15.61 -2.23
CA ARG A 97 2.04 -14.82 -3.24
C ARG A 97 0.57 -14.75 -2.87
N TYR A 98 -0.07 -13.63 -3.19
CA TYR A 98 -1.51 -13.52 -3.02
C TYR A 98 -2.24 -14.62 -3.80
N ARG A 99 -3.17 -15.30 -3.13
CA ARG A 99 -4.10 -16.27 -3.71
C ARG A 99 -5.50 -15.93 -3.24
N ALA A 100 -6.50 -16.22 -4.07
CA ALA A 100 -7.91 -15.91 -3.76
C ALA A 100 -8.45 -16.62 -2.50
N THR A 101 -7.74 -17.63 -1.99
CA THR A 101 -8.02 -18.33 -0.73
C THR A 101 -7.56 -17.56 0.50
N ILE A 102 -6.64 -16.60 0.35
CA ILE A 102 -6.20 -15.73 1.45
C ILE A 102 -7.31 -14.70 1.69
N PRO A 103 -7.87 -14.61 2.91
CA PRO A 103 -8.87 -13.61 3.23
C PRO A 103 -8.25 -12.21 3.17
N ILE A 104 -9.02 -11.23 2.71
CA ILE A 104 -8.64 -9.82 2.65
C ILE A 104 -9.54 -8.99 3.55
N GLY A 105 -9.02 -7.88 4.06
CA GLY A 105 -9.78 -6.89 4.81
C GLY A 105 -10.55 -5.92 3.92
N GLU A 106 -11.26 -5.00 4.54
CA GLU A 106 -12.13 -4.03 3.90
C GLU A 106 -11.33 -3.00 3.07
N ALA A 107 -10.10 -2.69 3.48
CA ALA A 107 -9.22 -1.75 2.78
C ALA A 107 -8.00 -2.49 2.20
N VAL A 108 -7.81 -2.42 0.89
CA VAL A 108 -6.74 -3.13 0.19
C VAL A 108 -5.77 -2.16 -0.49
N PHE A 109 -4.49 -2.33 -0.18
CA PHE A 109 -3.37 -1.59 -0.75
C PHE A 109 -2.57 -2.53 -1.65
N CYS A 110 -2.70 -2.35 -2.96
CA CYS A 110 -1.97 -3.11 -3.96
C CYS A 110 -0.64 -2.41 -4.28
N CYS A 111 0.45 -3.06 -3.91
CA CYS A 111 1.81 -2.54 -3.97
C CYS A 111 2.76 -3.51 -4.70
N VAL A 112 2.21 -4.46 -5.47
CA VAL A 112 2.97 -5.41 -6.30
C VAL A 112 3.64 -4.68 -7.47
N ASP A 113 4.62 -5.29 -8.12
CA ASP A 113 5.41 -4.64 -9.18
C ASP A 113 4.94 -4.97 -10.60
N SER A 114 4.20 -6.06 -10.81
CA SER A 114 3.74 -6.49 -12.14
C SER A 114 2.27 -6.19 -12.43
N ILE A 115 1.95 -5.86 -13.68
CA ILE A 115 0.57 -5.62 -14.13
C ILE A 115 -0.26 -6.91 -14.14
N SER A 116 0.38 -8.06 -14.37
CA SER A 116 -0.25 -9.38 -14.33
C SER A 116 -0.69 -9.75 -12.91
N ALA A 117 0.16 -9.51 -11.89
CA ALA A 117 -0.22 -9.69 -10.50
C ALA A 117 -1.38 -8.76 -10.09
N ARG A 118 -1.31 -7.47 -10.45
CA ARG A 118 -2.42 -6.50 -10.22
C ARG A 118 -3.73 -7.02 -10.79
N SER A 119 -3.71 -7.48 -12.04
CA SER A 119 -4.90 -8.02 -12.71
C SER A 119 -5.47 -9.25 -12.02
N ALA A 120 -4.61 -10.19 -11.61
CA ALA A 120 -5.02 -11.40 -10.92
C ALA A 120 -5.65 -11.09 -9.54
N ILE A 121 -5.01 -10.20 -8.77
CA ILE A 121 -5.52 -9.76 -7.46
C ILE A 121 -6.88 -9.08 -7.64
N TRP A 122 -6.95 -8.09 -8.54
CA TRP A 122 -8.17 -7.31 -8.77
C TRP A 122 -9.39 -8.16 -9.11
N ARG A 123 -9.23 -9.16 -9.99
CA ARG A 123 -10.32 -10.09 -10.36
C ARG A 123 -10.95 -10.81 -9.15
N SER A 124 -10.16 -11.04 -8.11
CA SER A 124 -10.61 -11.76 -6.91
C SER A 124 -11.06 -10.84 -5.76
N VAL A 125 -10.50 -9.64 -5.67
CA VAL A 125 -10.69 -8.69 -4.57
C VAL A 125 -11.78 -7.65 -4.84
N SER A 126 -12.01 -7.31 -6.11
CA SER A 126 -12.95 -6.25 -6.55
C SER A 126 -14.41 -6.39 -6.08
N LYS A 127 -14.82 -7.51 -5.51
CA LYS A 127 -16.18 -7.66 -4.94
C LYS A 127 -16.18 -7.89 -3.43
N LYS A 128 -15.01 -7.78 -2.80
CA LYS A 128 -14.76 -8.18 -1.42
C LYS A 128 -14.17 -7.06 -0.56
N CYS A 129 -13.61 -6.01 -1.17
CA CYS A 129 -13.12 -4.84 -0.45
C CYS A 129 -14.06 -3.64 -0.63
N GLU A 130 -14.03 -2.73 0.32
CA GLU A 130 -14.75 -1.46 0.29
C GLU A 130 -13.86 -0.31 -0.19
N PHE A 131 -12.56 -0.41 0.06
CA PHE A 131 -11.56 0.52 -0.43
C PHE A 131 -10.43 -0.24 -1.13
N TRP A 132 -10.02 0.25 -2.30
CA TRP A 132 -8.87 -0.25 -3.03
C TRP A 132 -7.99 0.91 -3.46
N THR A 133 -6.69 0.74 -3.29
CA THR A 133 -5.69 1.63 -3.89
C THR A 133 -4.53 0.84 -4.49
N ASP A 134 -4.04 1.30 -5.64
CA ASP A 134 -2.93 0.69 -6.40
C ASP A 134 -1.84 1.73 -6.61
N GLY A 135 -0.68 1.48 -6.01
CA GLY A 135 0.52 2.29 -6.17
C GLY A 135 1.39 1.76 -7.31
N ARG A 136 1.71 2.63 -8.26
CA ARG A 136 2.63 2.35 -9.36
C ARG A 136 3.75 3.38 -9.34
N MET A 137 4.99 2.92 -9.50
CA MET A 137 6.16 3.79 -9.49
C MET A 137 7.17 3.32 -10.53
N LEU A 138 7.66 4.27 -11.33
CA LEU A 138 8.78 4.09 -12.25
C LEU A 138 9.75 5.25 -12.06
N GLY A 139 10.79 5.04 -11.25
CA GLY A 139 11.67 6.12 -10.82
C GLY A 139 10.88 7.20 -10.07
N GLU A 140 10.89 8.41 -10.64
CA GLU A 140 10.24 9.60 -10.10
C GLU A 140 8.87 9.90 -10.70
N ILE A 141 8.34 8.97 -11.49
CA ILE A 141 6.96 9.00 -11.97
C ILE A 141 6.13 8.07 -11.10
N ILE A 142 5.18 8.64 -10.36
CA ILE A 142 4.27 7.93 -9.46
C ILE A 142 2.87 8.04 -10.02
N ARG A 143 2.12 6.93 -9.97
CA ARG A 143 0.69 6.91 -10.23
C ARG A 143 -0.01 6.18 -9.10
N VAL A 144 -1.00 6.80 -8.50
CA VAL A 144 -1.85 6.21 -7.47
C VAL A 144 -3.27 6.18 -8.00
N LEU A 145 -3.84 4.97 -8.04
CA LEU A 145 -5.24 4.75 -8.35
C LEU A 145 -5.98 4.45 -7.05
N ALA A 146 -7.17 5.01 -6.86
CA ALA A 146 -8.00 4.72 -5.70
C ALA A 146 -9.48 4.59 -6.08
N VAL A 147 -10.17 3.61 -5.51
CA VAL A 147 -11.61 3.40 -5.69
C VAL A 147 -12.24 3.03 -4.35
N SER A 148 -13.45 3.53 -4.12
CA SER A 148 -14.20 3.32 -2.87
C SER A 148 -15.70 3.12 -3.05
N SER A 149 -16.17 3.10 -4.30
CA SER A 149 -17.57 2.88 -4.64
C SER A 149 -17.66 1.81 -5.72
N THR A 150 -18.68 0.95 -5.68
CA THR A 150 -18.88 -0.11 -6.67
C THR A 150 -19.02 0.41 -8.10
N ASN A 151 -19.42 1.67 -8.28
CA ASN A 151 -19.51 2.32 -9.60
C ASN A 151 -18.13 2.63 -10.21
N ASP A 152 -17.10 2.84 -9.38
CA ASP A 152 -15.75 3.16 -9.86
C ASP A 152 -14.89 1.92 -10.18
N PHE A 153 -15.36 0.72 -9.84
CA PHE A 153 -14.61 -0.53 -10.03
C PHE A 153 -14.49 -0.89 -11.53
N GLY A 154 -15.45 -0.46 -12.36
CA GLY A 154 -15.32 -0.53 -13.81
C GLY A 154 -14.12 0.27 -14.31
N ARG A 155 -13.98 1.52 -13.84
CA ARG A 155 -12.90 2.44 -14.23
C ARG A 155 -11.52 1.90 -13.90
N TYR A 156 -11.32 1.28 -12.73
CA TYR A 156 -10.02 0.70 -12.40
C TYR A 156 -9.63 -0.42 -13.37
N SER A 157 -10.59 -1.23 -13.81
CA SER A 157 -10.35 -2.36 -14.71
C SER A 157 -9.79 -1.89 -16.07
N GLU A 158 -10.16 -0.69 -16.53
CA GLU A 158 -9.66 -0.06 -17.76
C GLU A 158 -8.19 0.37 -17.66
N THR A 159 -7.64 0.48 -16.44
CA THR A 159 -6.23 0.83 -16.22
C THR A 159 -5.27 -0.37 -16.31
N LEU A 160 -5.83 -1.58 -16.39
CA LEU A 160 -5.10 -2.83 -16.50
C LEU A 160 -4.92 -3.18 -17.98
N PHE A 161 -3.67 -3.42 -18.37
CA PHE A 161 -3.29 -3.82 -19.72
C PHE A 161 -2.43 -5.07 -19.67
N SER A 162 -2.31 -5.76 -20.80
CA SER A 162 -1.50 -6.96 -20.90
C SER A 162 -0.01 -6.64 -20.71
N GLN A 163 0.76 -7.60 -20.20
CA GLN A 163 2.20 -7.43 -20.02
C GLN A 163 2.93 -7.22 -21.37
N ALA A 164 2.37 -7.70 -22.47
CA ALA A 164 2.90 -7.49 -23.83
C ALA A 164 2.77 -6.03 -24.28
N GLU A 165 1.72 -5.32 -23.84
CA GLU A 165 1.51 -3.88 -24.10
C GLU A 165 2.43 -3.00 -23.25
N ALA A 166 3.11 -3.55 -22.25
CA ALA A 166 3.99 -2.81 -21.34
C ALA A 166 5.39 -2.47 -21.92
N GLN A 167 5.67 -2.75 -23.21
CA GLN A 167 7.00 -2.52 -23.78
C GLN A 167 7.30 -1.03 -24.05
N THR A 168 7.97 -0.37 -23.10
CA THR A 168 9.27 0.31 -23.27
C THR A 168 9.71 0.89 -21.92
N GLY A 169 10.59 0.17 -21.23
CA GLY A 169 11.22 0.62 -20.00
C GLY A 169 11.74 -0.58 -19.22
N SER A 170 13.06 -0.73 -19.12
CA SER A 170 13.66 -1.74 -18.25
C SER A 170 13.18 -1.49 -16.82
N CYS A 171 12.26 -2.32 -16.33
CA CYS A 171 11.68 -2.22 -14.99
C CYS A 171 12.66 -2.67 -13.87
N THR A 172 13.95 -2.61 -14.13
CA THR A 172 15.01 -3.00 -13.20
C THR A 172 15.86 -1.77 -12.91
N SER A 173 15.87 -1.33 -11.65
CA SER A 173 16.91 -0.48 -11.01
C SER A 173 16.69 1.03 -10.81
N ARG A 174 15.47 1.57 -10.80
CA ARG A 174 15.25 2.95 -10.27
C ARG A 174 14.08 3.00 -9.29
N SER A 175 14.31 2.52 -8.08
CA SER A 175 13.42 2.76 -6.94
C SER A 175 14.19 3.52 -5.87
N THR A 176 13.69 4.68 -5.49
CA THR A 176 14.22 5.46 -4.37
C THR A 176 13.20 5.44 -3.24
N ILE A 177 13.70 5.38 -2.01
CA ILE A 177 12.83 5.28 -0.83
C ILE A 177 11.91 6.51 -0.69
N TYR A 178 12.36 7.70 -1.12
CA TYR A 178 11.55 8.92 -1.03
C TYR A 178 10.38 8.88 -2.01
N ALA A 179 10.58 8.45 -3.26
CA ALA A 179 9.50 8.33 -4.24
C ALA A 179 8.47 7.28 -3.77
N ALA A 180 8.95 6.17 -3.22
CA ALA A 180 8.09 5.16 -2.62
C ALA A 180 7.31 5.68 -1.40
N SER A 181 7.94 6.52 -0.57
CA SER A 181 7.29 7.15 0.59
C SER A 181 6.23 8.18 0.18
N ILE A 182 6.47 8.93 -0.91
CA ILE A 182 5.49 9.85 -1.50
C ILE A 182 4.29 9.05 -2.03
N ALA A 183 4.54 7.97 -2.80
CA ALA A 183 3.48 7.09 -3.29
C ALA A 183 2.63 6.53 -2.14
N ALA A 184 3.29 6.00 -1.09
CA ALA A 184 2.62 5.52 0.11
C ALA A 184 1.81 6.63 0.80
N GLY A 185 2.37 7.82 0.95
CA GLY A 185 1.67 8.97 1.54
C GLY A 185 0.42 9.37 0.77
N ILE A 186 0.45 9.33 -0.56
CA ILE A 186 -0.72 9.59 -1.40
C ILE A 186 -1.76 8.47 -1.24
N MET A 187 -1.35 7.19 -1.19
CA MET A 187 -2.27 6.07 -0.95
C MET A 187 -2.97 6.20 0.41
N ILE A 188 -2.21 6.55 1.46
CA ILE A 188 -2.76 6.81 2.81
C ILE A 188 -3.65 8.06 2.81
N HIS A 189 -3.30 9.09 2.06
CA HIS A 189 -4.16 10.27 1.88
C HIS A 189 -5.53 9.90 1.28
N GLN A 190 -5.57 9.07 0.23
CA GLN A 190 -6.83 8.59 -0.34
C GLN A 190 -7.62 7.72 0.66
N PHE A 191 -6.93 6.88 1.44
CA PHE A 191 -7.56 6.09 2.50
C PHE A 191 -8.19 6.97 3.58
N THR A 192 -7.49 8.00 4.05
CA THR A 192 -8.02 8.92 5.08
C THR A 192 -9.14 9.82 4.56
N ARG A 193 -9.15 10.18 3.26
CA ARG A 193 -10.32 10.79 2.62
C ARG A 193 -11.52 9.86 2.66
N TRP A 194 -11.33 8.60 2.24
CA TRP A 194 -12.38 7.60 2.26
C TRP A 194 -12.95 7.39 3.67
N LEU A 195 -12.08 7.27 4.69
CA LEU A 195 -12.47 7.17 6.10
C LEU A 195 -13.34 8.34 6.58
N ARG A 196 -13.13 9.54 6.05
CA ARG A 196 -13.91 10.74 6.40
C ARG A 196 -15.15 10.95 5.51
N GLY A 197 -15.43 10.03 4.58
CA GLY A 197 -16.55 10.17 3.64
C GLY A 197 -16.29 11.22 2.55
N ILE A 198 -15.04 11.63 2.35
CA ILE A 198 -14.63 12.53 1.28
C ILE A 198 -14.35 11.66 0.04
N PRO A 199 -14.82 12.04 -1.16
CA PRO A 199 -14.50 11.32 -2.40
C PRO A 199 -13.01 11.10 -2.56
N VAL A 200 -12.60 9.98 -3.13
CA VAL A 200 -11.18 9.71 -3.47
C VAL A 200 -10.86 10.29 -4.84
N ASP A 201 -9.60 10.63 -5.07
CA ASP A 201 -9.11 10.93 -6.40
C ASP A 201 -8.84 9.61 -7.12
N PHE A 202 -9.51 9.39 -8.26
CA PHE A 202 -9.46 8.10 -8.94
C PHE A 202 -8.08 7.82 -9.53
N ASP A 203 -7.50 8.77 -10.26
CA ASP A 203 -6.22 8.59 -10.95
C ASP A 203 -5.34 9.81 -10.75
N SER A 204 -4.40 9.70 -9.82
CA SER A 204 -3.44 10.75 -9.50
C SER A 204 -2.06 10.37 -10.02
N THR A 205 -1.46 11.24 -10.85
CA THR A 205 -0.10 11.09 -11.35
C THR A 205 0.78 12.22 -10.85
N PHE A 206 1.97 11.87 -10.38
CA PHE A 206 3.00 12.79 -9.90
C PHE A 206 4.26 12.56 -10.71
N ASN A 207 4.69 13.60 -11.42
CA ASN A 207 5.97 13.63 -12.11
C ASN A 207 6.92 14.50 -11.29
N LEU A 208 7.74 13.87 -10.43
CA LEU A 208 8.61 14.62 -9.53
C LEU A 208 9.75 15.33 -10.28
N LEU A 209 10.14 14.84 -11.46
CA LEU A 209 11.13 15.48 -12.32
C LEU A 209 10.64 16.84 -12.84
N ALA A 210 9.35 16.93 -13.18
CA ALA A 210 8.74 18.14 -13.70
C ALA A 210 8.04 18.98 -12.60
N GLY A 211 7.88 18.45 -11.39
CA GLY A 211 7.08 19.08 -10.34
C GLY A 211 5.58 19.13 -10.67
N GLU A 212 5.10 18.20 -11.50
CA GLU A 212 3.72 18.21 -12.01
C GLU A 212 2.84 17.20 -11.27
N VAL A 213 1.59 17.61 -11.01
CA VAL A 213 0.54 16.76 -10.46
C VAL A 213 -0.67 16.81 -11.38
N THR A 214 -1.19 15.65 -11.76
CA THR A 214 -2.41 15.51 -12.55
C THR A 214 -3.39 14.60 -11.83
N VAL A 215 -4.65 15.02 -11.75
CA VAL A 215 -5.76 14.23 -11.18
C VAL A 215 -6.86 14.09 -12.23
N LYS A 216 -7.32 12.85 -12.47
CA LYS A 216 -8.38 12.51 -13.44
C LYS A 216 -9.53 11.73 -12.81
#